data_AF-A0A8J8BPN0-F1
#
_entry.id   AF-A0A8J8BPN0-F1
#
_cell.length_a   1.000
_cell.length_b   1.000
_cell.length_c   1.000
_cell.angle_alpha   90.00
_cell.angle_beta   90.00
_cell.angle_gamma   90.00
#
_symmetry.space_group_name_H-M   'P 1'
#
loop_
_entity.id
_entity.type
_entity.pdbx_description
1 polymer ?
#
loop_
_entity_poly.entity_id
_entity_poly.type
_entity_poly.pdbx_seq_one_letter_code
_entity_poly.pdbx_strand_id
1 'polypeptide(L)'
;MKLKELPLDKLKEEYNTGGTLREIAKKYGVGTTTIHRRLNGQTSMKPQIRHFKQLQHLIGNNLDKGWVVGFVDGEANFSIIVHKKRGYVSGKKVFPTFNIAQNKKDILLEIKKFFGIGSVSKKGKDGVYSYRVNGYTSCEFIKRFFEENPLRVKQRDFEVWKSIIDVVIEKKYLLAKEDIEWIEKTRFKRR
;
A
#
# COMPACT_ATOMS: atom_id res chain seq x y z
N MET A 1 2.55 -38.56 -2.15
CA MET A 1 1.49 -37.93 -1.32
C MET A 1 0.39 -37.45 -2.26
N LYS A 2 -0.79 -38.07 -2.25
CA LYS A 2 -1.90 -37.68 -3.15
C LYS A 2 -2.26 -36.21 -2.88
N LEU A 3 -2.19 -35.38 -3.91
CA LEU A 3 -2.60 -33.98 -3.83
C LEU A 3 -4.11 -33.95 -3.57
N LYS A 4 -4.54 -33.45 -2.40
CA LYS A 4 -5.96 -33.12 -2.19
C LYS A 4 -6.36 -32.10 -3.25
N GLU A 5 -7.38 -32.41 -4.04
CA GLU A 5 -7.97 -31.46 -4.97
C GLU A 5 -8.61 -30.33 -4.16
N LEU A 6 -8.11 -29.12 -4.37
CA LEU A 6 -8.57 -27.90 -3.69
C LEU A 6 -9.27 -27.04 -4.75
N PRO A 7 -10.54 -26.65 -4.54
CA PRO A 7 -11.25 -25.78 -5.48
C PRO A 7 -10.66 -24.37 -5.42
N LEU A 8 -9.78 -24.03 -6.37
CA LEU A 8 -9.03 -22.77 -6.37
C LEU A 8 -9.93 -21.54 -6.41
N ASP A 9 -11.05 -21.60 -7.13
CA ASP A 9 -11.97 -20.47 -7.24
C ASP A 9 -12.67 -20.19 -5.91
N LYS A 10 -13.08 -21.24 -5.18
CA LYS A 10 -13.62 -21.12 -3.83
C LYS A 10 -12.58 -20.60 -2.84
N LEU A 11 -11.32 -21.04 -2.95
CA LEU A 11 -10.24 -20.54 -2.11
C LEU A 11 -9.99 -19.05 -2.33
N LYS A 12 -10.03 -18.58 -3.58
CA LYS A 12 -9.89 -17.17 -3.93
C LYS A 12 -11.06 -16.36 -3.40
N GLU A 13 -12.28 -16.84 -3.59
CA GLU A 13 -13.48 -16.19 -3.07
C GLU A 13 -13.43 -16.07 -1.54
N GLU A 14 -13.14 -17.15 -0.82
CA GLU A 14 -12.99 -17.15 0.64
C GLU A 14 -11.85 -16.23 1.10
N TYR A 15 -10.72 -16.23 0.40
CA TYR A 15 -9.61 -15.34 0.70
C TYR A 15 -9.95 -13.87 0.45
N ASN A 16 -10.69 -13.57 -0.62
CA ASN A 16 -11.13 -12.22 -1.01
C ASN A 16 -12.28 -11.69 -0.13
N THR A 17 -13.14 -12.57 0.37
CA THR A 17 -14.28 -12.24 1.25
C THR A 17 -13.87 -12.07 2.73
N GLY A 18 -12.60 -12.32 3.07
CA GLY A 18 -12.01 -11.98 4.37
C GLY A 18 -11.35 -13.13 5.12
N GLY A 19 -11.40 -14.35 4.57
CA GLY A 19 -10.91 -15.57 5.22
C GLY A 19 -9.43 -15.52 5.63
N THR A 20 -9.19 -15.95 6.87
CA THR A 20 -8.02 -16.67 7.34
C THR A 20 -7.23 -17.51 6.34
N LEU A 21 -5.95 -17.28 6.03
CA LEU A 21 -5.14 -18.38 5.46
C LEU A 21 -5.15 -19.59 6.41
N ARG A 22 -5.23 -19.33 7.73
CA ARG A 22 -5.33 -20.34 8.79
C ARG A 22 -6.73 -20.96 8.85
N GLU A 23 -7.80 -20.18 8.70
CA GLU A 23 -9.17 -20.71 8.65
C GLU A 23 -9.41 -21.56 7.41
N ILE A 24 -8.98 -21.06 6.25
CA ILE A 24 -9.04 -21.78 4.97
C ILE A 24 -8.21 -23.06 5.07
N ALA A 25 -6.97 -22.99 5.57
CA ALA A 25 -6.13 -24.17 5.80
C ALA A 25 -6.81 -25.20 6.70
N LYS A 26 -7.45 -24.76 7.80
CA LYS A 26 -8.20 -25.62 8.72
C LYS A 26 -9.42 -26.26 8.04
N LYS A 27 -10.20 -25.46 7.29
CA LYS A 27 -11.41 -25.90 6.58
C LYS A 27 -11.10 -26.98 5.54
N TYR A 28 -10.02 -26.81 4.79
CA TYR A 28 -9.63 -27.75 3.74
C TYR A 28 -8.64 -28.83 4.22
N GLY A 29 -8.27 -28.82 5.50
CA GLY A 29 -7.37 -29.79 6.11
C GLY A 29 -6.01 -29.86 5.41
N VAL A 30 -5.42 -28.70 5.12
CA VAL A 30 -4.11 -28.53 4.47
C VAL A 30 -3.26 -27.48 5.20
N GLY A 31 -1.97 -27.41 4.88
CA GLY A 31 -1.08 -26.40 5.46
C GLY A 31 -1.37 -24.98 4.94
N THR A 32 -1.14 -23.97 5.77
CA THR A 32 -1.22 -22.55 5.37
C THR A 32 -0.29 -22.23 4.22
N THR A 33 0.91 -22.81 4.21
CA THR A 33 1.89 -22.72 3.11
C THR A 33 1.34 -23.33 1.81
N THR A 34 0.53 -24.39 1.89
CA THR A 34 -0.13 -25.00 0.72
C THR A 34 -1.14 -24.04 0.11
N ILE A 35 -1.99 -23.42 0.94
CA ILE A 35 -2.94 -22.39 0.49
C ILE A 35 -2.19 -21.20 -0.10
N HIS A 36 -1.16 -20.70 0.60
CA HIS A 36 -0.36 -19.56 0.14
C HIS A 36 0.33 -19.81 -1.21
N ARG A 37 0.97 -20.98 -1.39
CA ARG A 37 1.63 -21.35 -2.66
C ARG A 37 0.63 -21.47 -3.81
N ARG A 38 -0.56 -22.02 -3.55
CA ARG A 38 -1.62 -22.18 -4.56
C ARG A 38 -2.26 -20.85 -4.95
N LEU A 39 -2.42 -19.93 -3.99
CA LEU A 39 -2.93 -18.58 -4.23
C LEU A 39 -1.90 -17.67 -4.93
N ASN A 40 -0.61 -17.77 -4.57
CA ASN A 40 0.47 -16.97 -5.20
C ASN A 40 0.95 -17.50 -6.55
N GLY A 41 0.67 -18.77 -6.89
CA GLY A 41 1.03 -19.37 -8.18
C GLY A 41 0.27 -18.81 -9.38
N GLN A 42 -0.67 -17.89 -9.16
CA GLN A 42 -1.39 -17.15 -10.20
C GLN A 42 -1.23 -15.65 -9.92
N THR A 43 -0.46 -14.99 -10.77
CA THR A 43 0.03 -13.61 -10.65
C THR A 43 -1.11 -12.57 -10.72
N SER A 44 -2.01 -12.47 -9.73
CA SER A 44 -3.04 -11.40 -9.67
C SER A 44 -3.70 -11.19 -8.29
N MET A 45 -3.09 -11.56 -7.17
CA MET A 45 -3.75 -11.35 -5.86
C MET A 45 -3.49 -9.95 -5.27
N LYS A 46 -4.57 -9.19 -5.05
CA LYS A 46 -4.58 -7.97 -4.25
C LYS A 46 -4.35 -8.34 -2.77
N PRO A 47 -3.52 -7.59 -2.03
CA PRO A 47 -3.25 -7.86 -0.62
C PRO A 47 -4.51 -7.74 0.26
N GLN A 48 -4.63 -8.61 1.28
CA GLN A 48 -5.77 -8.66 2.19
C GLN A 48 -5.99 -7.34 2.95
N ILE A 49 -7.19 -6.77 2.80
CA ILE A 49 -7.70 -5.69 3.66
C ILE A 49 -8.42 -6.37 4.82
N ARG A 50 -7.67 -6.80 5.83
CA ARG A 50 -8.20 -7.66 6.89
C ARG A 50 -8.83 -6.94 8.07
N HIS A 51 -9.11 -5.64 7.98
CA HIS A 51 -9.55 -4.88 9.16
C HIS A 51 -10.68 -3.88 8.94
N PHE A 52 -11.20 -3.72 7.72
CA PHE A 52 -12.14 -2.62 7.47
C PHE A 52 -13.59 -2.92 7.89
N LYS A 53 -14.15 -4.08 7.51
CA LYS A 53 -15.57 -4.38 7.75
C LYS A 53 -15.93 -4.65 9.22
N GLN A 54 -15.02 -5.22 10.01
CA GLN A 54 -15.35 -5.67 11.37
C GLN A 54 -15.04 -4.62 12.45
N LEU A 55 -14.25 -3.58 12.13
CA LEU A 55 -13.97 -2.45 13.02
C LEU A 55 -14.78 -1.19 12.68
N GLN A 56 -15.55 -1.21 11.59
CA GLN A 56 -16.40 -0.11 11.14
C GLN A 56 -17.45 0.33 12.17
N HIS A 57 -17.76 -0.50 13.18
CA HIS A 57 -18.79 -0.23 14.19
C HIS A 57 -18.25 0.18 15.57
N LEU A 58 -16.92 0.18 15.80
CA LEU A 58 -16.35 0.35 17.14
C LEU A 58 -15.55 1.64 17.36
N ILE A 59 -15.48 2.55 16.40
CA ILE A 59 -14.78 3.84 16.58
C ILE A 59 -15.63 4.94 15.94
N GLY A 60 -16.30 5.73 16.76
CA GLY A 60 -16.91 6.99 16.33
C GLY A 60 -15.81 7.92 15.82
N ASN A 61 -15.71 8.05 14.50
CA ASN A 61 -15.24 9.20 13.71
C ASN A 61 -14.83 8.70 12.32
N ASN A 62 -15.80 8.64 11.40
CA ASN A 62 -15.49 8.52 9.97
C ASN A 62 -15.12 9.93 9.50
N LEU A 63 -13.82 10.24 9.40
CA LEU A 63 -13.39 11.47 8.74
C LEU A 63 -14.07 11.52 7.36
N ASP A 64 -14.65 12.68 7.02
CA ASP A 64 -15.25 12.86 5.70
C ASP A 64 -14.16 12.71 4.62
N LYS A 65 -14.52 12.04 3.51
CA LYS A 65 -13.57 11.80 2.40
C LYS A 65 -13.08 13.11 1.80
N GLY A 66 -13.97 14.10 1.64
CA GLY A 66 -13.64 15.42 1.14
C GLY A 66 -12.70 16.19 2.07
N TRP A 67 -12.91 16.07 3.38
CA TRP A 67 -11.99 16.60 4.38
C TRP A 67 -10.59 15.96 4.27
N VAL A 68 -10.50 14.63 4.12
CA VAL A 68 -9.22 13.93 3.96
C VAL A 68 -8.52 14.37 2.67
N VAL A 69 -9.25 14.49 1.56
CA VAL A 69 -8.73 15.01 0.28
C VAL A 69 -8.14 16.41 0.48
N GLY A 70 -8.91 17.33 1.08
CA GLY A 70 -8.44 18.70 1.32
C GLY A 70 -7.22 18.77 2.24
N PHE A 71 -7.19 17.94 3.29
CA PHE A 71 -6.05 17.88 4.20
C PHE A 71 -4.78 17.37 3.50
N VAL A 72 -4.93 16.36 2.64
CA VAL A 72 -3.83 15.79 1.86
C VAL A 72 -3.31 16.78 0.83
N ASP A 73 -4.19 17.54 0.18
CA ASP A 73 -3.81 18.63 -0.73
C ASP A 73 -2.94 19.69 -0.05
N GLY A 74 -3.15 19.95 1.24
CA GLY A 74 -2.35 20.90 2.02
C GLY A 74 -1.04 20.31 2.55
N GLU A 75 -1.10 19.14 3.19
CA GLU A 75 -0.04 18.68 4.11
C GLU A 75 0.73 17.45 3.62
N ALA A 76 0.21 16.73 2.63
CA ALA A 76 0.81 15.46 2.24
C ALA A 76 1.96 15.60 1.23
N ASN A 77 2.76 14.56 1.17
CA ASN A 77 3.85 14.41 0.23
C ASN A 77 3.85 12.99 -0.37
N PHE A 78 3.76 12.95 -1.70
CA PHE A 78 3.97 11.75 -2.50
C PHE A 78 5.44 11.70 -2.94
N SER A 79 6.18 10.67 -2.53
CA SER A 79 7.59 10.55 -2.92
C SER A 79 8.03 9.16 -3.31
N ILE A 80 9.08 9.11 -4.12
CA ILE A 80 9.73 7.89 -4.60
C ILE A 80 11.18 7.87 -4.11
N ILE A 81 11.53 6.87 -3.31
CA ILE A 81 12.88 6.66 -2.79
C ILE A 81 13.56 5.57 -3.63
N VAL A 82 14.72 5.88 -4.19
CA VAL A 82 15.54 4.90 -4.92
C VAL A 82 16.80 4.63 -4.10
N HIS A 83 17.07 3.36 -3.79
CA HIS A 83 18.24 2.94 -3.03
C HIS A 83 18.99 1.81 -3.74
N LYS A 84 20.31 1.76 -3.55
CA LYS A 84 21.13 0.65 -4.03
C LYS A 84 20.72 -0.63 -3.30
N LYS A 85 20.47 -1.70 -4.04
CA LYS A 85 20.11 -3.00 -3.48
C LYS A 85 20.65 -4.14 -4.35
N ARG A 86 21.51 -4.98 -3.75
CA ARG A 86 21.99 -6.21 -4.38
C ARG A 86 20.81 -7.18 -4.62
N GLY A 87 20.84 -7.90 -5.73
CA GLY A 87 19.80 -8.86 -6.13
C GLY A 87 18.67 -8.29 -7.00
N TYR A 88 18.68 -6.99 -7.31
CA TYR A 88 17.81 -6.38 -8.32
C TYR A 88 18.55 -6.28 -9.65
N VAL A 89 17.85 -6.46 -10.77
CA VAL A 89 18.44 -6.42 -12.14
C VAL A 89 19.19 -5.11 -12.39
N SER A 90 18.61 -3.97 -12.03
CA SER A 90 19.24 -2.66 -12.11
C SER A 90 20.23 -2.33 -10.97
N GLY A 91 20.39 -3.22 -9.98
CA GLY A 91 21.14 -2.95 -8.76
C GLY A 91 20.50 -1.90 -7.83
N LYS A 92 19.26 -1.48 -8.13
CA LYS A 92 18.51 -0.50 -7.36
C LYS A 92 17.09 -1.00 -7.07
N LYS A 93 16.56 -0.57 -5.92
CA LYS A 93 15.18 -0.79 -5.53
C LYS A 93 14.48 0.55 -5.39
N VAL A 94 13.31 0.64 -6.01
CA VAL A 94 12.42 1.81 -5.96
C VAL A 94 11.39 1.59 -4.86
N PHE A 95 11.10 2.60 -4.05
CA PHE A 95 10.23 2.47 -2.89
C PHE A 95 9.29 3.68 -2.80
N PRO A 96 7.99 3.50 -3.11
CA PRO A 96 7.02 4.57 -3.00
C PRO A 96 6.66 4.81 -1.54
N THR A 97 6.45 6.08 -1.21
CA THR A 97 6.07 6.53 0.13
C THR A 97 5.02 7.62 0.03
N PHE A 98 3.99 7.55 0.87
CA PHE A 98 3.04 8.61 1.13
C PHE A 98 3.25 9.09 2.57
N ASN A 99 3.42 10.39 2.77
CA ASN A 99 3.75 10.97 4.07
C ASN A 99 2.92 12.22 4.35
N ILE A 100 2.49 12.38 5.60
CA ILE A 100 1.91 13.62 6.12
C ILE A 100 2.69 13.99 7.38
N ALA A 101 3.21 15.21 7.46
CA ALA A 101 3.93 15.70 8.63
C ALA A 101 3.07 16.78 9.33
N GLN A 102 2.94 16.69 10.66
CA GLN A 102 2.12 17.63 11.43
C GLN A 102 2.58 17.69 12.89
N ASN A 103 2.43 18.84 13.54
CA ASN A 103 2.71 18.98 14.98
C ASN A 103 1.60 18.39 15.88
N LYS A 104 0.36 18.36 15.38
CA LYS A 104 -0.80 17.72 15.97
C LYS A 104 -0.79 16.22 15.68
N LYS A 105 -0.49 15.40 16.70
CA LYS A 105 -0.39 13.94 16.57
C LYS A 105 -1.75 13.26 16.43
N ASP A 106 -2.74 13.77 17.14
CA ASP A 106 -4.14 13.31 17.15
C ASP A 106 -4.72 13.22 15.75
N ILE A 107 -4.57 14.27 14.93
CA ILE A 107 -5.12 14.24 13.57
C ILE A 107 -4.45 13.18 12.68
N LEU A 108 -3.14 12.94 12.88
CA LEU A 108 -2.44 11.87 12.16
C LEU A 108 -2.92 10.48 12.61
N LEU A 109 -3.31 10.31 13.87
CA LEU A 109 -3.91 9.07 14.36
C LEU A 109 -5.30 8.86 13.78
N GLU A 110 -6.11 9.91 13.63
CA GLU A 110 -7.41 9.83 12.94
C GLU A 110 -7.25 9.48 11.46
N ILE A 111 -6.29 10.08 10.76
CA ILE A 111 -5.97 9.72 9.37
C ILE A 111 -5.49 8.27 9.26
N LYS A 112 -4.66 7.81 10.20
CA LYS A 112 -4.24 6.40 10.26
C LYS A 112 -5.45 5.48 10.45
N LYS A 113 -6.40 5.83 11.33
CA LYS A 113 -7.64 5.07 11.54
C LYS A 113 -8.48 5.05 10.27
N PHE A 114 -8.66 6.20 9.60
CA PHE A 114 -9.41 6.34 8.36
C PHE A 114 -8.87 5.42 7.25
N PHE A 115 -7.56 5.43 6.99
CA PHE A 115 -6.96 4.56 5.98
C PHE A 115 -6.79 3.11 6.46
N GLY A 116 -6.80 2.85 7.78
CA GLY A 116 -6.59 1.53 8.37
C GLY A 116 -5.18 0.95 8.17
N ILE A 117 -4.24 1.75 7.63
CA ILE A 117 -2.87 1.34 7.31
C ILE A 117 -1.87 2.41 7.73
N GLY A 118 -0.57 2.12 7.57
CA GLY A 118 0.51 3.05 7.86
C GLY A 118 0.85 3.19 9.34
N SER A 119 1.78 4.09 9.63
CA SER A 119 2.37 4.29 10.95
C SER A 119 2.53 5.77 11.28
N VAL A 120 2.28 6.15 12.53
CA VAL A 120 2.56 7.49 13.05
C VAL A 120 3.79 7.43 13.94
N SER A 121 4.78 8.26 13.66
CA SER A 121 6.04 8.33 14.42
C SER A 121 6.49 9.76 14.61
N LYS A 122 7.17 10.06 15.74
CA LYS A 122 7.78 11.37 15.96
C LYS A 122 8.94 11.58 14.97
N LYS A 123 9.05 12.80 14.44
CA LYS A 123 10.11 13.24 13.53
C LYS A 123 11.04 14.19 14.30
N GLY A 124 12.28 13.76 14.53
CA GLY A 124 13.29 14.58 15.19
C GLY A 124 12.91 15.00 16.61
N LYS A 125 13.48 16.13 17.07
CA LYS A 125 13.24 16.66 18.43
C LYS A 125 12.09 17.69 18.48
N ASP A 126 11.69 18.26 17.36
CA ASP A 126 10.90 19.51 17.26
C ASP A 126 9.38 19.33 17.45
N GLY A 127 8.93 18.27 18.14
CA GLY A 127 7.50 18.04 18.38
C GLY A 127 6.68 17.69 17.13
N VAL A 128 7.30 17.54 15.96
CA VAL A 128 6.63 17.15 14.72
C VAL A 128 6.43 15.64 14.68
N TYR A 129 5.28 15.20 14.18
CA TYR A 129 4.93 13.82 13.92
C TYR A 129 4.75 13.59 12.42
N SER A 130 4.83 12.33 12.01
CA SER A 130 4.73 11.92 10.62
C SER A 130 3.90 10.65 10.52
N TYR A 131 2.80 10.73 9.76
CA TYR A 131 2.06 9.59 9.27
C TYR A 131 2.70 9.11 7.97
N ARG A 132 3.06 7.83 7.89
CA ARG A 132 3.75 7.24 6.73
C ARG A 132 3.07 5.96 6.29
N VAL A 133 2.86 5.86 4.97
CA VAL A 133 2.50 4.64 4.25
C VAL A 133 3.63 4.34 3.27
N ASN A 134 4.13 3.12 3.32
CA ASN A 134 5.39 2.73 2.71
C ASN A 134 5.23 1.40 1.96
N GLY A 135 5.88 1.29 0.80
CA GLY A 135 5.96 0.04 0.05
C GLY A 135 4.76 -0.20 -0.87
N TYR A 136 4.95 -1.07 -1.87
CA TYR A 136 4.06 -1.20 -3.02
C TYR A 136 2.62 -1.54 -2.63
N THR A 137 2.45 -2.56 -1.79
CA THR A 137 1.14 -3.04 -1.33
C THR A 137 0.32 -1.97 -0.62
N SER A 138 0.93 -1.23 0.31
CA SER A 138 0.22 -0.23 1.09
C SER A 138 0.01 1.06 0.29
N CYS A 139 0.97 1.44 -0.56
CA CYS A 139 0.83 2.59 -1.44
C CYS A 139 -0.21 2.36 -2.56
N GLU A 140 -0.40 1.12 -3.02
CA GLU A 140 -1.49 0.75 -3.95
C GLU A 140 -2.89 1.01 -3.34
N PHE A 141 -3.04 0.88 -2.01
CA PHE A 141 -4.29 1.21 -1.34
C PHE A 141 -4.55 2.73 -1.34
N ILE A 142 -3.52 3.51 -1.01
CA ILE A 142 -3.58 4.98 -1.10
C ILE A 142 -3.87 5.43 -2.52
N LYS A 143 -3.24 4.78 -3.51
CA LYS A 143 -3.43 5.05 -4.94
C LYS A 143 -4.91 4.98 -5.32
N ARG A 144 -5.57 3.86 -5.01
CA ARG A 144 -6.99 3.66 -5.35
C ARG A 144 -7.92 4.65 -4.68
N PHE A 145 -7.63 5.01 -3.44
CA PHE A 145 -8.42 6.02 -2.75
C PHE A 145 -8.43 7.35 -3.52
N PHE A 146 -7.26 7.82 -3.99
CA PHE A 146 -7.15 9.08 -4.72
C PHE A 146 -7.50 8.98 -6.22
N GLU A 147 -7.60 7.77 -6.78
CA GLU A 147 -8.26 7.54 -8.08
C GLU A 147 -9.77 7.79 -7.98
N GLU A 148 -10.41 7.32 -6.90
CA GLU A 148 -11.84 7.52 -6.66
C GLU A 148 -12.16 8.91 -6.08
N ASN A 149 -11.18 9.56 -5.45
CA ASN A 149 -11.33 10.85 -4.76
C ASN A 149 -10.20 11.79 -5.23
N PRO A 150 -10.33 12.40 -6.42
CA PRO A 150 -9.27 13.21 -7.01
C PRO A 150 -8.85 14.37 -6.11
N LEU A 151 -7.54 14.61 -6.08
CA LEU A 151 -6.93 15.77 -5.43
C LEU A 151 -7.13 17.01 -6.30
N ARG A 152 -7.03 18.19 -5.71
CA ARG A 152 -7.14 19.48 -6.43
C ARG A 152 -5.77 20.11 -6.63
N VAL A 153 -5.00 20.24 -5.57
CA VAL A 153 -3.69 20.93 -5.57
C VAL A 153 -2.57 19.97 -5.95
N LYS A 154 -2.60 18.74 -5.41
CA LYS A 154 -1.55 17.74 -5.57
C LYS A 154 -1.87 16.68 -6.63
N GLN A 155 -2.86 16.91 -7.48
CA GLN A 155 -3.25 15.94 -8.51
C GLN A 155 -2.08 15.55 -9.42
N ARG A 156 -1.27 16.53 -9.86
CA ARG A 156 -0.09 16.26 -10.69
C ARG A 156 0.95 15.42 -9.94
N ASP A 157 1.18 15.71 -8.67
CA ASP A 157 2.11 14.96 -7.82
C ASP A 157 1.66 13.51 -7.66
N PHE A 158 0.36 13.34 -7.44
CA PHE A 158 -0.28 12.05 -7.36
C PHE A 158 -0.18 11.26 -8.66
N GLU A 159 -0.47 11.86 -9.82
CA GLU A 159 -0.39 11.19 -11.12
C GLU A 159 1.03 10.72 -11.47
N VAL A 160 2.03 11.54 -11.18
CA VAL A 160 3.45 11.14 -11.33
C VAL A 160 3.78 9.98 -10.39
N TRP A 161 3.36 10.06 -9.14
CA TRP A 161 3.59 8.99 -8.16
C TRP A 161 2.87 7.69 -8.52
N LYS A 162 1.63 7.78 -9.01
CA LYS A 162 0.79 6.68 -9.51
C LYS A 162 1.46 5.95 -10.66
N SER A 163 1.85 6.68 -11.71
CA SER A 163 2.50 6.09 -12.89
C SER A 163 3.78 5.32 -12.55
N ILE A 164 4.60 5.84 -11.62
CA ILE A 164 5.79 5.14 -11.15
C ILE A 164 5.41 3.88 -10.35
N ILE A 165 4.38 3.92 -9.52
CA ILE A 165 3.90 2.74 -8.79
C ILE A 165 3.46 1.64 -9.74
N ASP A 166 2.71 1.96 -10.79
CA ASP A 166 2.21 0.98 -11.75
C ASP A 166 3.36 0.22 -12.42
N VAL A 167 4.36 0.95 -12.93
CA VAL A 167 5.58 0.36 -13.52
C VAL A 167 6.32 -0.54 -12.53
N VAL A 168 6.46 -0.09 -11.28
CA VAL A 168 7.21 -0.84 -10.26
C VAL A 168 6.45 -2.08 -9.79
N ILE A 169 5.12 -2.04 -9.70
CA ILE A 169 4.29 -3.20 -9.34
C ILE A 169 4.30 -4.25 -10.44
N GLU A 170 4.24 -3.81 -11.70
CA GLU A 170 4.30 -4.69 -12.87
C GLU A 170 5.65 -5.41 -12.96
N LYS A 171 6.75 -4.65 -12.92
CA LYS A 171 8.10 -5.19 -13.15
C LYS A 171 8.77 -5.75 -11.90
N LYS A 172 8.36 -5.34 -10.70
CA LYS A 172 8.90 -5.81 -9.40
C LYS A 172 10.44 -5.77 -9.33
N TYR A 173 11.09 -6.94 -9.31
CA TYR A 173 12.55 -7.08 -9.23
C TYR A 173 13.24 -7.03 -10.61
N LEU A 174 12.47 -7.01 -11.69
CA LEU A 174 12.92 -7.02 -13.08
C LEU A 174 13.12 -5.60 -13.66
N LEU A 175 13.01 -4.55 -12.84
CA LEU A 175 13.28 -3.18 -13.28
C LEU A 175 14.69 -3.07 -13.87
N ALA A 176 14.75 -2.71 -15.15
CA ALA A 176 15.98 -2.54 -15.91
C ALA A 176 16.63 -1.18 -15.58
N LYS A 177 17.82 -0.93 -16.12
CA LYS A 177 18.54 0.34 -15.84
C LYS A 177 17.80 1.53 -16.44
N GLU A 178 17.20 1.33 -17.61
CA GLU A 178 16.44 2.31 -18.37
C GLU A 178 15.17 2.71 -17.60
N ASP A 179 14.50 1.75 -16.95
CA ASP A 179 13.36 2.00 -16.06
C ASP A 179 13.74 2.90 -14.89
N ILE A 180 14.88 2.61 -14.26
CA ILE A 180 15.41 3.44 -13.17
C ILE A 180 15.74 4.84 -13.67
N GLU A 181 16.36 5.00 -14.83
CA GLU A 181 16.68 6.31 -15.40
C GLU A 181 15.41 7.13 -15.66
N TRP A 182 14.37 6.51 -16.21
CA TRP A 182 13.08 7.15 -16.36
C TRP A 182 12.49 7.55 -15.01
N ILE A 183 12.49 6.66 -14.01
CA ILE A 183 11.99 6.97 -12.64
C ILE A 183 12.77 8.12 -12.01
N GLU A 184 14.09 8.17 -12.17
CA GLU A 184 14.97 9.22 -11.63
C GLU A 184 14.74 10.58 -12.29
N LYS A 185 14.39 10.59 -13.59
CA LYS A 185 14.02 11.81 -14.34
C LYS A 185 12.61 12.28 -13.99
N THR A 186 11.68 11.35 -13.81
CA THR A 186 10.26 11.63 -13.60
C THR A 186 9.93 11.97 -12.14
N ARG A 187 10.61 11.34 -11.17
CA ARG A 187 10.32 11.57 -9.74
C ARG A 187 10.67 13.01 -9.32
N PHE A 188 9.89 13.54 -8.40
CA PHE A 188 10.22 14.79 -7.72
C PHE A 188 11.57 14.66 -7.01
N LYS A 189 12.54 15.50 -7.40
CA LYS A 189 13.77 15.66 -6.63
C LYS A 189 13.43 16.47 -5.38
N ARG A 190 13.91 16.01 -4.22
CA ARG A 190 13.86 16.83 -3.00
C ARG A 190 14.61 18.13 -3.32
N ARG A 191 13.91 19.26 -3.25
CA ARG A 191 14.55 20.57 -3.20
C ARG A 191 15.32 20.70 -1.89
#